data_AF-A0A3L7Q882-F1
#
_entry.id   AF-A0A3L7Q882-F1
#
_cell.length_a   1.000
_cell.length_b   1.000
_cell.length_c   1.000
_cell.angle_alpha   90.00
_cell.angle_beta   90.00
_cell.angle_gamma   90.00
#
_symmetry.space_group_name_H-M   'P 1'
#
loop_
_entity.id
_entity.type
_entity.pdbx_description
1 polymer ?
#
loop_
_entity_poly.entity_id
_entity_poly.type
_entity_poly.pdbx_seq_one_letter_code
_entity_poly.pdbx_strand_id
1 'polypeptide(L)'
;EQTVALDQMGDRSAPHVAKRIAILSGPYRSIGGAERAAKDTLQRARVLQLLGQWTDAIGAFIPIHQAAAAHGTANNLRATELAIYWTAATQYENQDYQACVGTLNRYLKDYPLGNMRDAILVRVAACLSVIQQYEEAATFLGQVEGPQRWRCLLLTRRLREIAALAPAVPSPATNEVPSTPAPDAAPPASGN
;
A
#
# COMPACT_ATOMS: atom_id res chain seq x y z
N GLU A 1 22.18 39.21 -9.66
CA GLU A 1 21.41 39.77 -8.52
C GLU A 1 19.88 39.78 -8.71
N GLN A 2 19.32 39.29 -9.82
CA GLN A 2 17.87 39.28 -10.06
C GLN A 2 17.11 38.02 -9.58
N THR A 3 17.79 36.99 -9.08
CA THR A 3 17.16 35.71 -8.69
C THR A 3 16.70 35.67 -7.22
N VAL A 4 17.11 36.62 -6.38
CA VAL A 4 16.70 36.68 -4.95
C VAL A 4 15.33 37.37 -4.77
N ALA A 5 14.85 38.12 -5.76
CA ALA A 5 13.61 38.88 -5.66
C ALA A 5 12.33 38.05 -5.89
N LEU A 6 12.43 36.86 -6.50
CA LEU A 6 11.27 35.99 -6.77
C LEU A 6 10.88 35.11 -5.58
N ASP A 7 11.79 34.89 -4.63
CA ASP A 7 11.53 34.03 -3.46
C ASP A 7 10.75 34.76 -2.33
N GLN A 8 10.70 36.10 -2.36
CA GLN A 8 9.97 36.89 -1.36
C GLN A 8 8.49 37.14 -1.70
N MET A 9 8.01 36.73 -2.88
CA MET A 9 6.61 36.93 -3.29
C MET A 9 5.68 35.76 -2.92
N GLY A 10 6.24 34.57 -2.61
CA GLY A 10 5.45 33.41 -2.16
C GLY A 10 4.89 33.56 -0.75
N ASP A 11 5.61 34.21 0.16
CA ASP A 11 5.21 34.33 1.57
C ASP A 11 4.12 35.37 1.82
N ARG A 12 3.93 36.34 0.92
CA ARG A 12 2.95 37.43 1.09
C ARG A 12 1.58 37.16 0.47
N SER A 13 1.47 36.17 -0.41
CA SER A 13 0.28 35.98 -1.25
C SER A 13 -0.79 35.05 -0.65
N ALA A 14 -0.57 34.45 0.53
CA ALA A 14 -1.58 33.58 1.14
C ALA A 14 -1.57 33.47 2.69
N PRO A 15 -1.73 34.58 3.45
CA PRO A 15 -1.79 34.52 4.91
C PRO A 15 -2.97 33.67 5.45
N HIS A 16 -3.96 33.38 4.61
CA HIS A 16 -5.13 32.55 4.94
C HIS A 16 -4.83 31.04 4.88
N VAL A 17 -3.84 30.62 4.07
CA VAL A 17 -3.47 29.20 3.92
C VAL A 17 -2.67 28.74 5.14
N ALA A 18 -1.73 29.56 5.63
CA ALA A 18 -0.99 29.29 6.85
C ALA A 18 -1.90 29.17 8.09
N LYS A 19 -2.93 30.03 8.21
CA LYS A 19 -3.91 29.96 9.30
C LYS A 19 -4.80 28.71 9.25
N ARG A 20 -5.12 28.18 8.07
CA ARG A 20 -5.90 26.94 7.94
C ARG A 20 -5.09 25.69 8.33
N ILE A 21 -3.80 25.67 8.02
CA ILE A 21 -2.90 24.59 8.48
C ILE A 21 -2.77 24.59 10.01
N ALA A 22 -2.74 25.78 10.64
CA ALA A 22 -2.67 25.94 12.09
C ALA A 22 -3.97 25.53 12.84
N ILE A 23 -5.15 25.72 12.23
CA ILE A 23 -6.43 25.32 12.84
C ILE A 23 -6.64 23.80 12.76
N LEU A 24 -6.13 23.15 11.71
CA LEU A 24 -6.16 21.68 11.58
C LEU A 24 -5.21 20.96 12.55
N SER A 25 -4.27 21.66 13.18
CA SER A 25 -3.23 21.05 14.03
C SER A 25 -3.52 21.07 15.54
N GLY A 26 -4.55 21.77 16.01
CA GLY A 26 -5.00 21.76 17.42
C GLY A 26 -3.94 22.23 18.44
N PRO A 27 -4.30 22.43 19.72
CA PRO A 27 -3.35 22.81 20.76
C PRO A 27 -2.33 21.68 20.97
N TYR A 28 -1.08 21.95 20.57
CA TYR A 28 0.06 21.06 20.72
C TYR A 28 0.29 20.72 22.20
N ARG A 29 -0.20 19.56 22.65
CA ARG A 29 0.47 18.85 23.74
C ARG A 29 1.90 18.55 23.25
N SER A 30 2.91 18.66 24.12
CA SER A 30 4.29 18.33 23.76
C SER A 30 4.40 16.83 23.47
N ILE A 31 4.06 16.48 22.22
CA ILE A 31 4.28 15.18 21.65
C ILE A 31 5.80 14.98 21.62
N GLY A 32 6.30 13.89 22.20
CA GLY A 32 7.74 13.60 22.22
C GLY A 32 8.33 13.65 20.81
N GLY A 33 9.59 14.08 20.69
CA GLY A 33 10.22 14.38 19.39
C GLY A 33 10.11 13.25 18.36
N ALA A 34 10.14 11.99 18.80
CA ALA A 34 9.99 10.82 17.93
C ALA A 34 8.59 10.69 17.29
N GLU A 35 7.52 10.96 18.05
CA GLU A 35 6.16 10.87 17.51
C GLU A 35 5.89 12.03 16.53
N ARG A 36 6.45 13.22 16.79
CA ARG A 36 6.38 14.33 15.85
C ARG A 36 7.10 13.98 14.53
N ALA A 37 8.31 13.42 14.62
CA ALA A 37 9.05 12.99 13.43
C ALA A 37 8.28 11.96 12.59
N ALA A 38 7.64 10.96 13.21
CA ALA A 38 6.85 9.97 12.50
C ALA A 38 5.60 10.55 11.81
N LYS A 39 4.96 11.56 12.43
CA LYS A 39 3.84 12.27 11.81
C LYS A 39 4.30 13.13 10.64
N ASP A 40 5.39 13.85 10.79
CA ASP A 40 5.93 14.74 9.76
C ASP A 40 6.38 13.94 8.52
N THR A 41 7.01 12.77 8.71
CA THR A 41 7.39 11.89 7.59
C THR A 41 6.18 11.32 6.87
N LEU A 42 5.15 10.87 7.58
CA LEU A 42 3.91 10.37 6.98
C LEU A 42 3.19 11.47 6.20
N GLN A 43 3.12 12.69 6.72
CA GLN A 43 2.52 13.83 6.02
C GLN A 43 3.29 14.17 4.74
N ARG A 44 4.62 14.20 4.79
CA ARG A 44 5.45 14.43 3.60
C ARG A 44 5.22 13.39 2.53
N ALA A 45 5.22 12.10 2.90
CA ALA A 45 4.95 11.01 1.95
C ALA A 45 3.55 11.15 1.32
N ARG A 46 2.54 11.56 2.11
CA ARG A 46 1.19 11.80 1.62
C ARG A 46 1.11 12.99 0.66
N VAL A 47 1.88 14.05 0.88
CA VAL A 47 1.96 15.18 -0.06
C VAL A 47 2.54 14.74 -1.40
N LEU A 48 3.63 13.96 -1.41
CA LEU A 48 4.22 13.42 -2.64
C LEU A 48 3.19 12.59 -3.43
N GLN A 49 2.43 11.75 -2.74
CA GLN A 49 1.34 10.98 -3.34
C GLN A 49 0.28 11.91 -3.96
N LEU A 50 -0.21 12.90 -3.23
CA LEU A 50 -1.23 13.82 -3.75
C LEU A 50 -0.75 14.65 -4.96
N LEU A 51 0.55 14.84 -5.11
CA LEU A 51 1.17 15.48 -6.27
C LEU A 51 1.37 14.53 -7.47
N GLY A 52 1.02 13.25 -7.34
CA GLY A 52 1.21 12.24 -8.37
C GLY A 52 2.65 11.70 -8.47
N GLN A 53 3.51 12.02 -7.50
CA GLN A 53 4.88 11.52 -7.45
C GLN A 53 4.91 10.14 -6.79
N TRP A 54 4.33 9.15 -7.47
CA TRP A 54 4.03 7.83 -6.90
C TRP A 54 5.28 7.07 -6.43
N THR A 55 6.34 7.08 -7.22
CA THR A 55 7.61 6.39 -6.90
C THR A 55 8.27 6.99 -5.66
N ASP A 56 8.32 8.32 -5.58
CA ASP A 56 8.91 9.04 -4.45
C ASP A 56 8.08 8.87 -3.19
N ALA A 57 6.74 8.88 -3.32
CA ALA A 57 5.83 8.63 -2.23
C ALA A 57 6.01 7.21 -1.65
N ILE A 58 6.09 6.18 -2.51
CA ILE A 58 6.37 4.80 -2.08
C ILE A 58 7.72 4.75 -1.34
N GLY A 59 8.77 5.35 -1.90
CA GLY A 59 10.09 5.44 -1.27
C GLY A 59 10.05 6.11 0.11
N ALA A 60 9.23 7.15 0.27
CA ALA A 60 9.07 7.87 1.54
C ALA A 60 8.30 7.06 2.60
N PHE A 61 7.45 6.11 2.22
CA PHE A 61 6.77 5.22 3.17
C PHE A 61 7.67 4.08 3.68
N ILE A 62 8.66 3.63 2.90
CA ILE A 62 9.57 2.52 3.27
C ILE A 62 10.23 2.69 4.65
N PRO A 63 10.89 3.82 4.99
CA PRO A 63 11.54 3.96 6.29
C PRO A 63 10.53 3.96 7.46
N ILE A 64 9.26 4.32 7.23
CA ILE A 64 8.21 4.28 8.25
C ILE A 64 7.86 2.82 8.59
N HIS A 65 7.91 1.91 7.62
CA HIS A 65 7.75 0.47 7.87
C HIS A 65 8.87 -0.07 8.77
N GLN A 66 10.10 0.37 8.50
CA GLN A 66 11.29 -0.12 9.19
C GLN A 66 11.40 0.44 10.62
N ALA A 67 10.93 1.67 10.85
CA ALA A 67 11.02 2.34 12.15
C ALA A 67 10.25 1.62 13.27
N ALA A 68 9.10 0.98 12.98
CA ALA A 68 8.37 0.23 14.02
C ALA A 68 9.07 -1.06 14.43
N ALA A 69 9.79 -1.72 13.50
CA ALA A 69 10.58 -2.89 13.84
C ALA A 69 11.70 -2.54 14.83
N ALA A 70 12.27 -1.34 14.72
CA ALA A 70 13.30 -0.84 15.63
C ALA A 70 12.75 -0.34 16.97
N HIS A 71 11.57 0.28 16.96
CA HIS A 71 10.99 0.96 18.11
C HIS A 71 9.51 0.59 18.25
N GLY A 72 9.21 -0.51 18.93
CA GLY A 72 7.86 -1.10 19.08
C GLY A 72 6.86 -0.29 19.94
N THR A 73 6.91 1.04 19.89
CA THR A 73 5.90 1.88 20.57
C THR A 73 4.55 1.78 19.85
N ALA A 74 3.44 1.91 20.59
CA ALA A 74 2.10 1.88 20.01
C ALA A 74 1.89 2.90 18.88
N ASN A 75 2.52 4.08 18.99
CA ASN A 75 2.47 5.12 17.97
C ASN A 75 3.21 4.71 16.69
N ASN A 76 4.36 4.06 16.82
CA ASN A 76 5.11 3.58 15.67
C ASN A 76 4.37 2.43 14.97
N LEU A 77 3.78 1.50 15.74
CA LEU A 77 2.95 0.43 15.17
C LEU A 77 1.78 1.00 14.36
N ARG A 78 1.09 2.01 14.90
CA ARG A 78 0.01 2.70 14.18
C ARG A 78 0.51 3.45 12.95
N ALA A 79 1.68 4.11 13.04
CA ALA A 79 2.28 4.79 11.90
C ALA A 79 2.66 3.81 10.78
N THR A 80 3.17 2.62 11.13
CA THR A 80 3.48 1.56 10.17
C THR A 80 2.22 0.97 9.56
N GLU A 81 1.18 0.68 10.35
CA GLU A 81 -0.13 0.26 9.85
C GLU A 81 -0.66 1.24 8.78
N LEU A 82 -0.62 2.55 9.09
CA LEU A 82 -1.02 3.60 8.15
C LEU A 82 -0.12 3.69 6.92
N ALA A 83 1.20 3.60 7.11
CA ALA A 83 2.15 3.65 6.00
C ALA A 83 1.92 2.50 5.02
N ILE A 84 1.59 1.29 5.51
CA ILE A 84 1.37 0.11 4.64
C ILE A 84 0.12 0.34 3.81
N TYR A 85 -0.96 0.80 4.45
CA TYR A 85 -2.18 1.17 3.75
C TYR A 85 -1.94 2.23 2.67
N TRP A 86 -1.22 3.31 3.00
CA TRP A 86 -0.96 4.38 2.04
C TRP A 86 0.02 3.99 0.92
N THR A 87 0.98 3.10 1.20
CA THR A 87 1.83 2.49 0.18
C THR A 87 0.97 1.74 -0.83
N ALA A 88 0.06 0.89 -0.36
CA ALA A 88 -0.86 0.16 -1.22
C ALA A 88 -1.81 1.08 -2.00
N ALA A 89 -2.32 2.14 -1.36
CA ALA A 89 -3.13 3.15 -2.06
C ALA A 89 -2.35 3.84 -3.18
N THR A 90 -1.07 4.16 -2.93
CA THR A 90 -0.17 4.75 -3.93
C THR A 90 0.09 3.80 -5.09
N GLN A 91 0.33 2.52 -4.81
CA GLN A 91 0.49 1.48 -5.84
C GLN A 91 -0.77 1.33 -6.70
N TYR A 92 -1.95 1.37 -6.06
CA TYR A 92 -3.23 1.35 -6.77
C TYR A 92 -3.40 2.56 -7.69
N GLU A 93 -3.11 3.77 -7.21
CA GLU A 93 -3.17 5.01 -8.00
C GLU A 93 -2.15 5.00 -9.15
N ASN A 94 -1.00 4.36 -8.95
CA ASN A 94 0.02 4.10 -9.99
C ASN A 94 -0.33 2.93 -10.93
N GLN A 95 -1.54 2.36 -10.82
CA GLN A 95 -2.00 1.20 -11.61
C GLN A 95 -1.17 -0.08 -11.46
N ASP A 96 -0.32 -0.15 -10.42
CA ASP A 96 0.45 -1.35 -10.08
C ASP A 96 -0.40 -2.26 -9.19
N TYR A 97 -1.41 -2.88 -9.79
CA TYR A 97 -2.40 -3.68 -9.07
C TYR A 97 -1.79 -4.93 -8.44
N GLN A 98 -0.77 -5.53 -9.05
CA GLN A 98 -0.09 -6.71 -8.51
C GLN A 98 0.72 -6.36 -7.25
N ALA A 99 1.53 -5.31 -7.28
CA ALA A 99 2.25 -4.85 -6.08
C ALA A 99 1.29 -4.41 -4.98
N CYS A 100 0.17 -3.76 -5.36
CA CYS A 100 -0.89 -3.37 -4.44
C CYS A 100 -1.46 -4.58 -3.70
N VAL A 101 -1.86 -5.64 -4.41
CA VAL A 101 -2.36 -6.88 -3.79
C VAL A 101 -1.33 -7.49 -2.84
N GLY A 102 -0.06 -7.55 -3.23
CA GLY A 102 1.03 -8.05 -2.38
C GLY A 102 1.16 -7.27 -1.07
N THR A 103 1.12 -5.93 -1.14
CA THR A 103 1.23 -5.04 0.03
C THR A 103 0.01 -5.16 0.94
N LEU A 104 -1.20 -5.25 0.38
CA LEU A 104 -2.44 -5.41 1.13
C LEU A 104 -2.56 -6.78 1.81
N ASN A 105 -2.13 -7.86 1.13
CA ASN A 105 -2.08 -9.19 1.72
C ASN A 105 -1.11 -9.25 2.91
N ARG A 106 0.03 -8.55 2.80
CA ARG A 106 0.94 -8.37 3.93
C ARG A 106 0.24 -7.66 5.09
N TYR A 107 -0.51 -6.58 4.83
CA TYR A 107 -1.29 -5.93 5.89
C TYR A 107 -2.25 -6.91 6.57
N LEU A 108 -3.04 -7.68 5.81
CA LEU A 108 -4.03 -8.60 6.38
C LEU A 108 -3.37 -9.70 7.23
N LYS A 109 -2.13 -10.09 6.90
CA LYS A 109 -1.32 -11.02 7.68
C LYS A 109 -0.79 -10.38 8.96
N ASP A 110 -0.20 -9.19 8.85
CA ASP A 110 0.49 -8.52 9.96
C ASP A 110 -0.51 -7.85 10.94
N TYR A 111 -1.69 -7.44 10.45
CA TYR A 111 -2.73 -6.71 11.18
C TYR A 111 -4.14 -7.28 10.93
N PRO A 112 -4.42 -8.55 11.33
CA PRO A 112 -5.68 -9.22 11.01
C PRO A 112 -6.93 -8.57 11.64
N LEU A 113 -6.75 -7.79 12.71
CA LEU A 113 -7.78 -7.02 13.41
C LEU A 113 -7.54 -5.50 13.30
N GLY A 114 -6.74 -5.08 12.31
CA GLY A 114 -6.41 -3.67 12.09
C GLY A 114 -7.64 -2.82 11.79
N ASN A 115 -7.61 -1.54 12.15
CA ASN A 115 -8.75 -0.63 11.99
C ASN A 115 -9.15 -0.45 10.51
N MET A 116 -8.23 -0.72 9.58
CA MET A 116 -8.44 -0.60 8.14
C MET A 116 -8.71 -1.94 7.45
N ARG A 117 -8.86 -3.04 8.20
CA ARG A 117 -9.05 -4.40 7.64
C ARG A 117 -10.12 -4.43 6.55
N ASP A 118 -11.33 -3.96 6.84
CA ASP A 118 -12.44 -4.03 5.88
C ASP A 118 -12.22 -3.14 4.65
N ALA A 119 -11.65 -1.95 4.85
CA ALA A 119 -11.27 -1.07 3.74
C ALA A 119 -10.22 -1.72 2.83
N ILE A 120 -9.33 -2.53 3.41
CA ILE A 120 -8.29 -3.27 2.71
C ILE A 120 -8.88 -4.46 1.96
N LEU A 121 -9.77 -5.24 2.55
CA LEU A 121 -10.48 -6.33 1.87
C LEU A 121 -11.21 -5.82 0.62
N VAL A 122 -11.92 -4.69 0.73
CA VAL A 122 -12.57 -4.04 -0.42
C VAL A 122 -11.56 -3.61 -1.47
N ARG A 123 -10.40 -3.08 -1.06
CA ARG A 123 -9.36 -2.63 -1.99
C ARG A 123 -8.65 -3.78 -2.70
N VAL A 124 -8.35 -4.87 -2.00
CA VAL A 124 -7.83 -6.12 -2.59
C VAL A 124 -8.79 -6.61 -3.65
N ALA A 125 -10.08 -6.72 -3.33
CA ALA A 125 -11.08 -7.15 -4.29
C ALA A 125 -11.16 -6.22 -5.53
N ALA A 126 -11.01 -4.90 -5.34
CA ALA A 126 -10.94 -3.97 -6.45
C ALA A 126 -9.72 -4.24 -7.34
N CYS A 127 -8.53 -4.41 -6.77
CA CYS A 127 -7.33 -4.77 -7.54
C CYS A 127 -7.50 -6.09 -8.30
N LEU A 128 -7.98 -7.13 -7.61
CA LEU A 128 -8.23 -8.46 -8.17
C LEU A 128 -9.23 -8.41 -9.35
N SER A 129 -10.27 -7.57 -9.24
CA SER A 129 -11.24 -7.38 -10.31
C SER A 129 -10.61 -6.75 -11.56
N VAL A 130 -9.64 -5.84 -11.41
CA VAL A 130 -8.95 -5.22 -12.55
C VAL A 130 -8.02 -6.21 -13.25
N ILE A 131 -7.36 -7.08 -12.49
CA ILE A 131 -6.52 -8.17 -13.05
C ILE A 131 -7.33 -9.41 -13.45
N GLN A 132 -8.67 -9.30 -13.52
CA GLN A 132 -9.61 -10.34 -13.96
C GLN A 132 -9.65 -11.61 -13.09
N GLN A 133 -9.17 -11.54 -11.84
CA GLN A 133 -9.27 -12.61 -10.85
C GLN A 133 -10.59 -12.47 -10.07
N TYR A 134 -11.72 -12.63 -10.76
CA TYR A 134 -13.04 -12.33 -10.23
C TYR A 134 -13.49 -13.22 -9.07
N GLU A 135 -13.16 -14.52 -9.10
CA GLU A 135 -13.51 -15.45 -8.02
C GLU A 135 -12.77 -15.11 -6.72
N GLU A 136 -11.47 -14.80 -6.80
CA GLU A 136 -10.71 -14.35 -5.64
C GLU A 136 -11.22 -13.00 -5.13
N ALA A 137 -11.54 -12.05 -6.02
CA ALA A 137 -12.14 -10.79 -5.61
C ALA A 137 -13.45 -11.00 -4.82
N ALA A 138 -14.28 -11.95 -5.27
CA ALA A 138 -15.53 -12.31 -4.63
C ALA A 138 -15.33 -12.92 -3.22
N THR A 139 -14.28 -13.73 -3.02
CA THR A 139 -13.99 -14.31 -1.69
C THR A 139 -13.57 -13.24 -0.68
N PHE A 140 -12.73 -12.28 -1.07
CA PHE A 140 -12.31 -11.18 -0.19
C PHE A 140 -13.49 -10.28 0.22
N LEU A 141 -14.39 -9.96 -0.70
CA LEU A 141 -15.60 -9.17 -0.37
C LEU A 141 -16.54 -9.90 0.59
N GLY A 142 -16.58 -11.23 0.54
CA GLY A 142 -17.39 -12.05 1.46
C GLY A 142 -16.91 -11.98 2.92
N GLN A 143 -15.67 -11.56 3.16
CA GLN A 143 -15.07 -11.42 4.49
C GLN A 143 -15.30 -10.03 5.13
N VAL A 144 -15.89 -9.10 4.38
CA VAL A 144 -16.18 -7.74 4.86
C VAL A 144 -17.40 -7.77 5.77
N GLU A 145 -17.25 -7.23 6.98
CA GLU A 145 -18.32 -7.14 7.96
C GLU A 145 -18.86 -5.71 8.06
N GLY A 146 -19.82 -5.49 8.97
CA GLY A 146 -20.32 -4.15 9.29
C GLY A 146 -21.17 -3.47 8.21
N PRO A 147 -21.20 -2.14 8.17
CA PRO A 147 -22.20 -1.36 7.40
C PRO A 147 -22.02 -1.49 5.89
N GLN A 148 -20.84 -1.86 5.40
CA GLN A 148 -20.57 -2.03 3.97
C GLN A 148 -20.99 -3.40 3.42
N ARG A 149 -21.37 -4.35 4.29
CA ARG A 149 -21.67 -5.73 3.92
C ARG A 149 -22.68 -5.85 2.77
N TRP A 150 -23.76 -5.08 2.79
CA TRP A 150 -24.78 -5.13 1.73
C TRP A 150 -24.23 -4.73 0.36
N ARG A 151 -23.38 -3.69 0.31
CA ARG A 151 -22.72 -3.28 -0.92
C ARG A 151 -21.76 -4.37 -1.40
N CYS A 152 -20.99 -4.97 -0.49
CA CYS A 152 -20.08 -6.06 -0.82
C CYS A 152 -20.82 -7.29 -1.36
N LEU A 153 -21.96 -7.68 -0.80
CA LEU A 153 -22.77 -8.79 -1.30
C LEU A 153 -23.26 -8.59 -2.74
N LEU A 154 -23.71 -7.37 -3.09
CA LEU A 154 -24.10 -7.03 -4.46
C LEU A 154 -22.91 -7.13 -5.42
N LEU A 155 -21.75 -6.60 -5.02
CA LEU A 155 -20.52 -6.68 -5.81
C LEU A 155 -20.04 -8.13 -5.98
N THR A 156 -20.06 -8.94 -4.92
CA THR A 156 -19.74 -10.37 -4.98
C THR A 156 -20.62 -11.11 -5.97
N ARG A 157 -21.94 -10.88 -5.94
CA ARG A 157 -22.86 -11.47 -6.92
C ARG A 157 -22.47 -11.05 -8.34
N ARG A 158 -22.22 -9.76 -8.55
CA ARG A 158 -21.87 -9.23 -9.88
C ARG A 158 -20.55 -9.81 -10.41
N LEU A 159 -19.53 -9.93 -9.56
CA LEU A 159 -18.24 -10.50 -9.94
C LEU A 159 -18.36 -11.98 -10.33
N ARG A 160 -19.18 -12.76 -9.61
CA ARG A 160 -19.46 -14.17 -9.96
C ARG A 160 -20.23 -14.31 -11.27
N GLU A 161 -21.18 -13.42 -11.54
CA GLU A 161 -21.88 -13.39 -12.85
C GLU A 161 -20.89 -13.12 -13.99
N ILE A 162 -19.93 -12.20 -13.80
CA ILE A 162 -18.88 -11.91 -14.79
C ILE A 162 -17.95 -13.12 -14.95
N ALA A 163 -17.53 -13.75 -13.84
CA ALA A 163 -16.69 -14.95 -13.86
C ALA A 163 -17.34 -16.10 -14.63
N ALA A 164 -18.64 -16.32 -14.45
CA ALA A 164 -19.41 -17.36 -15.15
C ALA A 164 -19.55 -17.10 -16.67
N LEU A 165 -19.49 -15.83 -17.09
CA LEU A 165 -19.56 -15.43 -18.50
C LEU A 165 -18.18 -15.38 -19.16
N ALA A 166 -17.10 -15.29 -18.38
CA ALA A 166 -15.75 -15.27 -18.90
C ALA A 166 -15.48 -16.62 -19.61
N PRO A 167 -14.95 -16.61 -20.85
CA PRO A 167 -14.54 -17.85 -21.50
C PRO A 167 -13.51 -18.52 -20.59
N ALA A 168 -13.67 -19.82 -20.35
CA ALA A 168 -12.72 -20.59 -19.55
C ALA A 168 -11.32 -20.36 -20.14
N VAL A 169 -10.52 -19.52 -19.47
CA VAL A 169 -9.13 -19.31 -19.86
C VAL A 169 -8.50 -20.69 -19.71
N PRO A 170 -7.99 -21.30 -20.79
CA PRO A 170 -7.34 -22.59 -20.67
C PRO A 170 -6.24 -22.42 -19.63
N SER A 171 -6.35 -23.15 -18.51
CA SER A 171 -5.31 -23.16 -17.48
C SER A 171 -3.98 -23.28 -18.20
N PRO A 172 -2.99 -22.41 -17.89
CA PRO A 172 -1.69 -22.47 -18.56
C PRO A 172 -1.24 -23.92 -18.48
N ALA A 173 -1.18 -24.58 -19.65
CA ALA A 173 -0.79 -25.97 -19.73
C ALA A 173 0.47 -26.07 -18.89
N THR A 174 0.44 -26.95 -17.88
CA THR A 174 1.56 -27.19 -16.98
C THR A 174 2.79 -27.34 -17.87
N ASN A 175 3.58 -26.27 -17.97
CA ASN A 175 4.85 -26.33 -18.66
C ASN A 175 5.66 -27.24 -17.75
N GLU A 176 5.70 -28.52 -18.12
CA GLU A 176 6.61 -29.50 -17.54
C GLU A 176 7.97 -28.82 -17.59
N VAL A 177 8.43 -28.35 -16.44
CA VAL A 177 9.76 -27.78 -16.29
C VAL A 177 10.69 -28.88 -16.79
N PRO A 178 11.45 -28.66 -17.87
CA PRO A 178 12.35 -29.68 -18.37
C PRO A 178 13.34 -29.99 -17.24
N SER A 179 13.19 -31.19 -16.67
CA SER A 179 14.05 -31.73 -15.63
C SER A 179 15.49 -31.54 -16.06
N THR A 180 16.19 -30.61 -15.41
CA THR A 180 17.60 -30.37 -15.67
C THR A 180 18.36 -31.66 -15.34
N PRO A 181 19.12 -32.25 -16.28
CA PRO A 181 19.87 -33.46 -15.99
C PRO A 181 20.91 -33.20 -14.89
N ALA A 182 21.07 -34.19 -14.02
CA ALA A 182 21.95 -34.15 -12.86
C ALA A 182 23.40 -33.79 -13.25
N PRO A 183 24.13 -33.00 -12.44
CA PRO A 183 25.53 -32.71 -12.68
C PRO A 183 26.37 -33.97 -12.48
N ASP A 184 27.08 -34.38 -13.54
CA ASP A 184 28.06 -35.45 -13.52
C ASP A 184 29.16 -35.16 -12.49
N ALA A 185 29.45 -36.16 -11.67
CA ALA A 185 30.43 -36.11 -10.60
C ALA A 185 31.83 -35.81 -11.14
N ALA A 186 32.44 -34.71 -10.67
CA ALA A 186 33.83 -34.41 -10.92
C ALA A 186 34.75 -35.46 -10.24
N PRO A 187 35.79 -35.96 -10.92
CA PRO A 187 36.73 -36.93 -10.34
C PRO A 187 37.63 -36.28 -9.27
N PRO A 188 38.12 -37.08 -8.29
CA PRO A 188 39.04 -36.59 -7.26
C PRO A 188 40.40 -36.21 -7.85
N ALA A 189 40.87 -35.02 -7.52
CA ALA A 189 42.21 -34.56 -7.88
C ALA A 189 43.27 -35.35 -7.09
N SER A 190 44.15 -36.03 -7.81
CA SER A 190 45.37 -36.67 -7.32
C SER A 190 46.60 -35.80 -7.63
N GLY A 191 47.50 -35.66 -6.64
CA GLY A 191 48.89 -35.15 -6.79
C GLY A 191 49.04 -33.64 -6.46
N ASN A 192 50.02 -33.17 -5.69
CA ASN A 192 51.26 -33.73 -5.13
C ASN A 192 51.56 -33.09 -3.77
#